data_AF-A0A0H1AQ79-F1
#
_entry.id   AF-A0A0H1AQ79-F1
#
_cell.length_a   1.000
_cell.length_b   1.000
_cell.length_c   1.000
_cell.angle_alpha   90.00
_cell.angle_beta   90.00
_cell.angle_gamma   90.00
#
_symmetry.space_group_name_H-M   'P 1'
#
loop_
_entity.id
_entity.type
_entity.pdbx_description
1 polymer ?
#
loop_
_entity_poly.entity_id
_entity_poly.type
_entity_poly.pdbx_seq_one_letter_code
_entity_poly.pdbx_strand_id
1 'polypeptide(L)'
;MAVAMVLALAPGGAGAADGLSGTYRPVGGDPRTMPADAQLTLRAEGRGWLAMFRGEGLALLPLSGLEQAGLFPGVPPEAGLQCASSRAFLMCRVAPGTEFPDKGFTSTTGYFTAFSDTQIHELQRID
;
A
#
# COMPACT_ATOMS: atom_id res chain seq x y z
N MET A 1 0.97 -53.35 8.46
CA MET A 1 0.40 -52.33 9.36
C MET A 1 1.29 -51.09 9.26
N ALA A 2 0.79 -50.04 8.60
CA ALA A 2 1.51 -48.79 8.40
C ALA A 2 1.20 -47.84 9.57
N VAL A 3 2.23 -47.32 10.24
CA VAL A 3 2.08 -46.26 11.25
C VAL A 3 2.34 -44.94 10.55
N ALA A 4 1.30 -44.12 10.45
CA ALA A 4 1.34 -42.80 9.83
C ALA A 4 1.91 -41.77 10.80
N MET A 5 2.87 -41.00 10.29
CA MET A 5 3.56 -39.88 10.93
C MET A 5 2.65 -38.64 10.87
N VAL A 6 2.39 -37.97 11.99
CA VAL A 6 1.65 -36.70 12.03
C VAL A 6 2.67 -35.57 12.15
N LEU A 7 2.93 -34.86 11.05
CA LEU A 7 3.63 -33.57 11.08
C LEU A 7 2.63 -32.48 11.48
N ALA A 8 2.87 -31.84 12.62
CA ALA A 8 2.17 -30.63 13.03
C ALA A 8 2.68 -29.44 12.22
N LEU A 9 1.81 -28.84 11.40
CA LEU A 9 2.08 -27.57 10.72
C LEU A 9 1.87 -26.42 11.71
N ALA A 10 2.93 -25.67 12.01
CA ALA A 10 2.84 -24.39 12.70
C ALA A 10 2.31 -23.31 11.74
N PRO A 11 1.34 -22.46 12.13
CA PRO A 11 0.91 -21.34 11.30
C PRO A 11 1.96 -20.23 11.40
N GLY A 12 2.91 -20.25 10.47
CA GLY A 12 3.76 -19.09 10.17
C GLY A 12 2.93 -18.00 9.50
N GLY A 13 2.13 -17.27 10.28
CA GLY A 13 1.50 -16.04 9.84
C GLY A 13 2.56 -14.96 9.72
N ALA A 14 3.23 -14.87 8.58
CA ALA A 14 3.93 -13.66 8.19
C ALA A 14 2.86 -12.57 8.02
N GLY A 15 2.55 -11.87 9.12
CA GLY A 15 1.72 -10.67 9.07
C GLY A 15 2.32 -9.70 8.07
N ALA A 16 1.46 -8.89 7.43
CA ALA A 16 1.90 -7.89 6.49
C ALA A 16 3.05 -7.07 7.12
N ALA A 17 4.21 -6.99 6.46
CA ALA A 17 5.33 -6.19 6.96
C ALA A 17 4.81 -4.77 7.14
N ASP A 18 4.69 -4.29 8.38
CA ASP A 18 3.74 -3.24 8.76
C ASP A 18 4.12 -1.80 8.32
N GLY A 19 4.72 -1.68 7.13
CA GLY A 19 5.07 -0.40 6.52
C GLY A 19 3.88 0.42 6.03
N LEU A 20 2.65 -0.12 6.04
CA LEU A 20 1.46 0.53 5.49
C LEU A 20 0.30 0.72 6.48
N SER A 21 0.29 0.10 7.67
CA SER A 21 -0.79 0.40 8.62
C SER A 21 -0.62 1.80 9.18
N GLY A 22 -1.73 2.51 9.32
CA GLY A 22 -1.76 3.88 9.81
C GLY A 22 -2.97 4.63 9.24
N THR A 23 -3.09 5.89 9.65
CA THR A 23 -4.12 6.83 9.24
C THR A 23 -3.50 7.91 8.39
N TYR A 24 -4.11 8.17 7.24
CA TYR A 24 -3.55 9.01 6.20
C TYR A 24 -4.55 10.09 5.77
N ARG A 25 -4.02 11.27 5.45
CA ARG A 25 -4.75 12.41 4.89
C ARG A 25 -4.08 12.85 3.59
N PRO A 26 -4.83 13.22 2.53
CA PRO A 26 -4.24 13.70 1.30
C PRO A 26 -3.51 15.04 1.49
N VAL A 27 -2.35 15.17 0.85
CA VAL A 27 -1.64 16.43 0.70
C VAL A 27 -2.27 17.20 -0.47
N GLY A 28 -2.72 18.43 -0.22
CA GLY A 28 -3.35 19.28 -1.25
C GLY A 28 -4.83 18.98 -1.52
N GLY A 29 -5.27 17.72 -1.37
CA GLY A 29 -6.67 17.29 -1.53
C GLY A 29 -7.21 17.41 -2.97
N ASP A 30 -7.91 16.38 -3.45
CA ASP A 30 -8.68 16.43 -4.69
C ASP A 30 -10.17 16.26 -4.35
N PRO A 31 -11.04 17.25 -4.59
CA PRO A 31 -12.45 17.16 -4.22
C PRO A 31 -13.22 16.02 -4.90
N ARG A 32 -12.71 15.46 -6.02
CA ARG A 32 -13.38 14.41 -6.80
C ARG A 32 -13.02 13.00 -6.33
N THR A 33 -11.76 12.78 -5.96
CA THR A 33 -11.24 11.44 -5.64
C THR A 33 -10.78 11.32 -4.18
N MET A 34 -10.12 12.35 -3.64
CA MET A 34 -9.61 12.32 -2.27
C MET A 34 -9.62 13.71 -1.60
N PRO A 35 -10.78 14.13 -1.05
CA PRO A 35 -10.93 15.48 -0.50
C PRO A 35 -9.99 15.76 0.69
N ALA A 36 -9.64 17.03 0.91
CA ALA A 36 -8.62 17.42 1.89
C ALA A 36 -8.89 16.97 3.34
N ASP A 37 -10.17 16.79 3.70
CA ASP A 37 -10.62 16.30 5.00
C ASP A 37 -10.78 14.78 5.07
N ALA A 38 -10.60 14.08 3.94
CA ALA A 38 -10.74 12.64 3.87
C ALA A 38 -9.66 11.93 4.69
N GLN A 39 -10.04 10.80 5.28
CA GLN A 39 -9.13 9.93 6.02
C GLN A 39 -9.18 8.52 5.44
N LEU A 40 -8.00 7.98 5.21
CA LEU A 40 -7.78 6.59 4.82
C LEU A 40 -7.06 5.89 5.97
N THR A 41 -7.67 4.88 6.57
CA THR A 41 -7.03 4.09 7.64
C THR A 41 -6.72 2.69 7.14
N LEU A 42 -5.47 2.27 7.23
CA LEU A 42 -5.06 0.91 6.93
C LEU A 42 -4.75 0.17 8.23
N ARG A 43 -5.26 -1.06 8.33
CA ARG A 43 -4.97 -1.98 9.44
C ARG A 43 -4.49 -3.31 8.88
N ALA A 44 -3.37 -3.82 9.37
CA ALA A 44 -2.90 -5.15 9.01
C ALA A 44 -3.99 -6.20 9.34
N GLU A 45 -4.35 -7.01 8.35
CA GLU A 45 -5.38 -8.04 8.48
C GLU A 45 -4.98 -9.27 7.66
N GLY A 46 -4.74 -10.39 8.33
CA GLY A 46 -4.26 -11.63 7.71
C GLY A 46 -2.97 -11.40 6.93
N ARG A 47 -3.03 -11.64 5.61
CA ARG A 47 -1.87 -11.52 4.69
C ARG A 47 -1.69 -10.13 4.08
N GLY A 48 -2.52 -9.15 4.44
CA GLY A 48 -2.54 -7.84 3.81
C GLY A 48 -3.09 -6.79 4.76
N TRP A 49 -3.88 -5.84 4.23
CA TRP A 49 -4.47 -4.76 5.01
C TRP A 49 -5.95 -4.62 4.70
N LEU A 50 -6.72 -4.20 5.70
CA LEU A 50 -8.04 -3.64 5.53
C LEU A 50 -7.91 -2.11 5.47
N ALA A 51 -8.22 -1.54 4.32
CA ALA A 51 -8.33 -0.10 4.13
C ALA A 51 -9.76 0.36 4.43
N MET A 52 -9.90 1.33 5.31
CA MET A 52 -11.15 1.99 5.66
C MET A 52 -11.14 3.41 5.11
N PHE A 53 -12.10 3.72 4.23
CA PHE A 53 -12.29 5.05 3.67
C PHE A 53 -13.77 5.41 3.72
N ARG A 54 -14.13 6.48 4.42
CA ARG A 54 -15.53 6.95 4.57
C ARG A 54 -16.52 5.86 5.04
N GLY A 55 -16.05 4.94 5.88
CA GLY A 55 -16.86 3.83 6.40
C GLY A 55 -16.92 2.60 5.51
N GLU A 56 -16.36 2.65 4.30
CA GLU A 56 -16.22 1.49 3.41
C GLU A 56 -14.89 0.78 3.67
N GLY A 57 -14.95 -0.55 3.74
CA GLY A 57 -13.79 -1.42 3.95
C GLY A 57 -13.39 -2.13 2.67
N LEU A 58 -12.12 -2.02 2.27
CA LEU A 58 -11.56 -2.69 1.11
C LEU A 58 -10.30 -3.46 1.50
N ALA A 59 -10.23 -4.73 1.11
CA ALA A 59 -9.05 -5.55 1.31
C ALA A 59 -7.95 -5.15 0.30
N LEU A 60 -6.75 -4.90 0.82
CA LEU A 60 -5.53 -4.66 0.09
C LEU A 60 -4.59 -5.86 0.24
N LEU A 61 -4.05 -6.33 -0.88
CA LEU A 61 -3.07 -7.41 -0.91
C LEU A 61 -1.69 -6.86 -1.27
N PRO A 62 -0.60 -7.34 -0.64
CA PRO A 62 0.74 -6.92 -0.98
C PRO A 62 1.07 -7.27 -2.44
N LEU A 63 1.74 -6.35 -3.12
CA LEU A 63 2.28 -6.59 -4.45
C LEU A 63 3.66 -7.26 -4.34
N SER A 64 3.91 -8.24 -5.20
CA SER A 64 5.26 -8.83 -5.36
C SER A 64 6.25 -7.81 -5.92
N GLY A 65 7.55 -8.05 -5.75
CA GLY A 65 8.59 -7.18 -6.30
C GLY A 65 8.52 -7.04 -7.83
N LEU A 66 8.08 -8.09 -8.54
CA LEU A 66 7.89 -8.04 -10.00
C LEU A 66 6.69 -7.16 -10.39
N GLU A 67 5.58 -7.26 -9.67
CA GLU A 67 4.42 -6.39 -9.91
C GLU A 67 4.75 -4.93 -9.63
N GLN A 68 5.47 -4.65 -8.54
CA GLN A 68 5.92 -3.30 -8.19
C GLN A 68 6.86 -2.73 -9.26
N ALA A 69 7.84 -3.51 -9.74
CA ALA A 69 8.76 -3.09 -10.80
C ALA A 69 8.03 -2.85 -12.14
N GLY A 70 6.96 -3.59 -12.42
CA GLY A 70 6.13 -3.37 -13.61
C GLY A 70 5.27 -2.11 -13.54
N LEU A 71 4.75 -1.76 -12.35
CA LEU A 71 3.93 -0.56 -12.14
C LEU A 71 4.76 0.71 -12.01
N PHE A 72 5.94 0.60 -11.41
CA PHE A 72 6.84 1.70 -11.10
C PHE A 72 8.24 1.46 -11.67
N PRO A 73 8.38 1.43 -13.00
CA PRO A 73 9.67 1.27 -13.64
C PRO A 73 10.62 2.40 -13.23
N GLY A 74 11.90 2.07 -13.04
CA GLY A 74 12.94 3.04 -12.70
C GLY A 74 13.02 3.46 -11.23
N VAL A 75 12.11 3.00 -10.36
CA VAL A 75 12.26 3.20 -8.92
C VAL A 75 13.35 2.29 -8.36
N PRO A 76 14.41 2.84 -7.76
CA PRO A 76 15.54 2.02 -7.34
C PRO A 76 15.20 1.22 -6.07
N PRO A 77 15.75 0.00 -5.87
CA PRO A 77 15.43 -0.84 -4.70
C PRO A 77 15.66 -0.16 -3.35
N GLU A 78 16.68 0.69 -3.24
CA GLU A 78 17.00 1.47 -2.04
C GLU A 78 15.92 2.49 -1.65
N ALA A 79 15.02 2.84 -2.57
CA ALA A 79 13.84 3.65 -2.26
C ALA A 79 12.83 2.89 -1.38
N GLY A 80 13.02 1.58 -1.17
CA GLY A 80 12.21 0.78 -0.25
C GLY A 80 10.74 0.75 -0.62
N LEU A 81 10.43 0.71 -1.93
CA LEU A 81 9.07 0.68 -2.43
C LEU A 81 8.33 -0.54 -1.87
N GLN A 82 7.17 -0.28 -1.29
CA GLN A 82 6.26 -1.28 -0.77
C GLN A 82 4.85 -0.87 -1.12
N CYS A 83 4.13 -1.71 -1.85
CA CYS A 83 2.77 -1.42 -2.28
C CYS A 83 1.80 -2.54 -1.94
N ALA A 84 0.54 -2.17 -1.72
CA ALA A 84 -0.58 -3.08 -1.63
C ALA A 84 -1.72 -2.57 -2.52
N SER A 85 -2.45 -3.47 -3.16
CA SER A 85 -3.51 -3.11 -4.10
C SER A 85 -4.83 -3.81 -3.83
N SER A 86 -5.91 -3.15 -4.24
CA SER A 86 -7.24 -3.73 -4.44
C SER A 86 -7.64 -3.55 -5.91
N ARG A 87 -8.90 -3.87 -6.22
CA ARG A 87 -9.48 -3.53 -7.53
C ARG A 87 -9.76 -2.03 -7.70
N ALA A 88 -9.79 -1.26 -6.61
CA ALA A 88 -10.20 0.15 -6.65
C ALA A 88 -9.01 1.11 -6.64
N PHE A 89 -7.94 0.77 -5.93
CA PHE A 89 -6.75 1.61 -5.80
C PHE A 89 -5.56 0.80 -5.26
N LEU A 90 -4.38 1.42 -5.31
CA LEU A 90 -3.15 0.96 -4.65
C LEU A 90 -2.72 1.95 -3.57
N MET A 91 -2.15 1.44 -2.48
CA MET A 91 -1.47 2.21 -1.45
C MET A 91 0.01 1.83 -1.47
N CYS A 92 0.90 2.83 -1.47
CA CYS A 92 2.34 2.61 -1.47
C CYS A 92 3.04 3.43 -0.39
N ARG A 93 4.17 2.87 0.05
CA ARG A 93 5.22 3.54 0.82
C ARG A 93 6.51 3.52 0.02
N VAL A 94 7.25 4.60 0.11
CA VAL A 94 8.56 4.76 -0.52
C VAL A 94 9.41 5.75 0.30
N ALA A 95 10.71 5.82 0.06
CA ALA A 95 11.57 6.84 0.63
C ALA A 95 11.07 8.25 0.23
N PRO A 96 10.93 9.20 1.17
CA PRO A 96 10.62 10.59 0.84
C PRO A 96 11.62 11.18 -0.17
N GLY A 97 11.11 11.96 -1.11
CA GLY A 97 11.88 12.53 -2.23
C GLY A 97 11.99 11.59 -3.45
N THR A 98 11.40 10.39 -3.41
CA THR A 98 11.47 9.48 -4.56
C THR A 98 10.64 10.03 -5.72
N GLU A 99 11.29 10.16 -6.87
CA GLU A 99 10.69 10.57 -8.13
C GLU A 99 10.17 9.36 -8.90
N PHE A 100 9.02 9.53 -9.56
CA PHE A 100 8.38 8.58 -10.46
C PHE A 100 8.26 9.28 -11.83
N PRO A 101 9.33 9.31 -12.64
CA PRO A 101 9.42 10.17 -13.82
C PRO A 101 8.30 9.92 -14.83
N ASP A 102 7.99 8.64 -15.09
CA ASP A 102 6.95 8.22 -16.03
C ASP A 102 5.54 8.62 -15.57
N LYS A 103 5.38 8.98 -14.30
CA LYS A 103 4.12 9.43 -13.70
C LYS A 103 4.07 10.94 -13.46
N GLY A 104 5.19 11.66 -13.68
CA GLY A 104 5.30 13.09 -13.36
C GLY A 104 5.04 13.39 -11.87
N PHE A 105 5.41 12.48 -10.98
CA PHE A 105 5.07 12.53 -9.56
C PHE A 105 6.32 12.34 -8.69
N THR A 106 6.37 13.05 -7.56
CA THR A 106 7.41 12.90 -6.54
C THR A 106 6.73 12.73 -5.19
N SER A 107 7.02 11.62 -4.50
CA SER A 107 6.48 11.41 -3.15
C SER A 107 7.37 12.15 -2.15
N THR A 108 6.84 13.17 -1.50
CA THR A 108 7.58 14.06 -0.58
C THR A 108 7.45 13.64 0.89
N THR A 109 6.37 12.95 1.23
CA THR A 109 6.04 12.38 2.53
C THR A 109 6.40 10.89 2.61
N GLY A 110 6.57 10.23 1.45
CA GLY A 110 6.86 8.80 1.35
C GLY A 110 5.62 7.90 1.34
N TYR A 111 4.40 8.45 1.29
CA TYR A 111 3.17 7.67 1.14
C TYR A 111 2.28 8.25 0.07
N PHE A 112 1.66 7.39 -0.72
CA PHE A 112 0.72 7.80 -1.75
C PHE A 112 -0.30 6.71 -2.06
N THR A 113 -1.44 7.14 -2.60
CA THR A 113 -2.42 6.24 -3.20
C THR A 113 -2.56 6.55 -4.68
N ALA A 114 -2.89 5.54 -5.48
CA ALA A 114 -3.25 5.75 -6.88
C ALA A 114 -4.52 4.98 -7.27
N PHE A 115 -5.45 5.68 -7.93
CA PHE A 115 -6.65 5.09 -8.51
C PHE A 115 -6.42 4.67 -9.98
N SER A 116 -5.45 5.30 -10.63
CA SER A 116 -4.97 4.99 -11.97
C SER A 116 -3.56 5.58 -12.15
N ASP A 117 -2.93 5.29 -13.29
CA ASP A 117 -1.60 5.84 -13.64
C ASP A 117 -1.53 7.37 -13.66
N THR A 118 -2.66 8.05 -13.82
CA THR A 118 -2.76 9.52 -13.89
C THR A 118 -3.43 10.13 -12.67
N GLN A 119 -3.89 9.30 -11.71
CA GLN A 119 -4.56 9.75 -10.50
C GLN A 119 -3.80 9.25 -9.28
N ILE A 120 -2.65 9.86 -9.04
CA ILE A 120 -1.79 9.62 -7.89
C ILE A 120 -1.98 10.77 -6.90
N HIS A 121 -2.21 10.44 -5.63
CA HIS A 121 -2.40 11.40 -4.56
C HIS A 121 -1.39 11.14 -3.45
N GLU A 122 -0.60 12.16 -3.15
CA GLU A 122 0.33 12.15 -2.02
C GLU A 122 -0.45 12.15 -0.70
N LEU A 123 0.03 11.37 0.27
CA LEU A 123 -0.63 11.17 1.56
C LEU A 123 0.31 11.46 2.72
N GLN A 124 -0.14 12.26 3.68
CA GLN A 124 0.53 12.41 4.96
C GLN A 124 -0.03 11.38 5.96
N ARG A 125 0.85 10.62 6.62
CA ARG A 125 0.49 9.83 7.80
C ARG A 125 0.29 10.75 9.01
N ILE A 126 -0.79 10.57 9.77
CA ILE A 126 -1.24 11.50 10.82
C ILE A 126 -1.43 10.85 12.21
N ASP A 127 -0.92 9.63 12.42
CA ASP A 127 -0.90 8.94 13.71
C ASP A 127 0.51 8.70 14.27
#